data_AF-W1XFZ3-F1
#
_entry.id   AF-W1XFZ3-F1
#
_cell.length_a   1.000
_cell.length_b   1.000
_cell.length_c   1.000
_cell.angle_alpha   90.00
_cell.angle_beta   90.00
_cell.angle_gamma   90.00
#
_symmetry.space_group_name_H-M   'P 1'
#
loop_
_entity.id
_entity.type
_entity.pdbx_description
1 polymer ?
#
loop_
_entity_poly.entity_id
_entity_poly.type
_entity_poly.pdbx_seq_one_letter_code
_entity_poly.pdbx_strand_id
1 'polypeptide(L)'
;ITKLVMDLKPEHFEDLIPLVALYRPGPLGSGMVADFIDRRHGKEEVTYLHPILEPILKDTFGVILYQEQVMQIASAMGGFSLGEDVT
;
A
#
# COMPACT_ATOMS: atom_id res chain seq x y z
N ILE A 1 -8.09 1.32 -18.43
CA ILE A 1 -7.31 2.35 -17.69
C ILE A 1 -8.22 3.46 -17.14
N THR A 2 -9.32 3.81 -17.79
CA THR A 2 -10.15 4.99 -17.47
C THR A 2 -10.81 4.98 -16.08
N LYS A 3 -11.48 3.90 -15.66
CA LYS A 3 -12.26 3.91 -14.41
C LYS A 3 -11.42 4.09 -13.14
N LEU A 4 -10.31 3.37 -13.03
CA LEU A 4 -9.39 3.45 -11.90
C LEU A 4 -8.84 4.88 -11.70
N VAL A 5 -8.44 5.53 -12.80
CA VAL A 5 -7.90 6.90 -12.76
C VAL A 5 -8.99 7.91 -12.38
N MET A 6 -10.21 7.74 -12.91
CA MET A 6 -11.35 8.58 -12.55
C MET A 6 -11.75 8.45 -11.08
N ASP A 7 -11.70 7.22 -10.56
CA ASP A 7 -12.07 6.93 -9.18
C ASP A 7 -10.95 7.35 -8.21
N LEU A 8 -9.67 7.27 -8.59
CA LEU A 8 -8.53 7.67 -7.75
C LEU A 8 -8.35 9.19 -7.61
N LYS A 9 -8.64 9.96 -8.67
CA LYS A 9 -8.41 11.41 -8.74
C LYS A 9 -7.01 11.83 -8.25
N PRO A 10 -5.94 11.45 -8.98
CA PRO A 10 -4.57 11.81 -8.59
C PRO A 10 -4.36 13.33 -8.64
N GLU A 11 -3.72 13.89 -7.61
CA GLU A 11 -3.40 15.32 -7.51
C GLU A 11 -1.88 15.57 -7.67
N HIS A 12 -1.07 14.56 -7.40
CA HIS A 12 0.39 14.59 -7.49
C HIS A 12 0.94 13.45 -8.35
N PHE A 13 2.17 13.60 -8.85
CA PHE A 13 2.81 12.57 -9.67
C PHE A 13 2.97 11.24 -8.92
N GLU A 14 3.23 11.30 -7.61
CA GLU A 14 3.35 10.13 -6.73
C GLU A 14 2.09 9.26 -6.71
N ASP A 15 0.92 9.86 -6.95
CA ASP A 15 -0.36 9.15 -7.03
C ASP A 15 -0.49 8.26 -8.26
N LEU A 16 0.38 8.46 -9.26
CA LEU A 16 0.44 7.61 -10.44
C LEU A 16 1.16 6.28 -10.15
N ILE A 17 2.01 6.23 -9.12
CA ILE A 17 2.78 5.03 -8.77
C ILE A 17 1.84 3.90 -8.29
N PRO A 18 0.90 4.15 -7.35
CA PRO A 18 -0.10 3.15 -6.97
C PRO A 18 -0.95 2.66 -8.14
N LEU A 19 -1.29 3.51 -9.12
CA LEU A 19 -2.13 3.12 -10.26
C LEU A 19 -1.52 1.95 -11.04
N VAL A 20 -0.19 1.96 -11.26
CA VAL A 20 0.50 0.90 -12.00
C VAL A 20 0.53 -0.41 -11.20
N ALA A 21 0.62 -0.32 -9.87
CA ALA A 21 0.57 -1.49 -8.98
C ALA A 21 -0.85 -2.07 -8.92
N LEU A 22 -1.87 -1.21 -8.82
CA LEU A 22 -3.27 -1.55 -8.66
C LEU A 22 -3.93 -2.06 -9.96
N TYR A 23 -3.45 -1.66 -11.13
CA TYR A 23 -4.01 -2.09 -12.43
C TYR A 23 -3.57 -3.51 -12.84
N ARG A 24 -3.29 -4.39 -11.88
CA ARG A 24 -2.91 -5.79 -12.12
C ARG A 24 -4.09 -6.72 -11.81
N PRO A 25 -4.19 -7.91 -12.46
CA PRO A 25 -5.32 -8.82 -12.28
C PRO A 25 -5.56 -9.26 -10.82
N GLY A 26 -4.49 -9.40 -10.04
CA GLY A 26 -4.59 -9.77 -8.62
C GLY A 26 -5.32 -8.69 -7.79
N PRO A 27 -4.75 -7.47 -7.67
CA PRO A 27 -5.37 -6.37 -6.92
C PRO A 27 -6.79 -5.98 -7.38
N LEU A 28 -7.08 -6.06 -8.69
CA LEU A 28 -8.41 -5.71 -9.21
C LEU A 28 -9.52 -6.68 -8.75
N GLY A 29 -9.18 -7.95 -8.51
CA GLY A 29 -10.14 -8.97 -8.10
C GLY A 29 -10.28 -9.17 -6.59
N SER A 30 -9.36 -8.63 -5.79
CA SER A 30 -9.28 -8.88 -4.34
C SER A 30 -9.98 -7.85 -3.47
N GLY A 31 -10.55 -6.78 -4.06
CA GLY A 31 -11.14 -5.66 -3.31
C GLY A 31 -10.11 -4.62 -2.84
N MET A 32 -8.82 -4.92 -2.92
CA MET A 32 -7.73 -4.02 -2.47
C MET A 32 -7.75 -2.64 -3.14
N VAL A 33 -8.19 -2.58 -4.40
CA VAL A 33 -8.35 -1.32 -5.14
C VAL A 33 -9.43 -0.43 -4.53
N ALA A 34 -10.55 -1.02 -4.11
CA ALA A 34 -11.65 -0.28 -3.51
C ALA A 34 -11.24 0.28 -2.15
N ASP A 35 -10.68 -0.57 -1.28
CA ASP A 35 -10.14 -0.18 0.03
C ASP A 35 -9.14 0.98 -0.09
N PHE A 36 -8.20 0.91 -1.04
CA PHE A 36 -7.22 1.97 -1.24
C PHE A 36 -7.89 3.30 -1.62
N ILE A 37 -8.83 3.27 -2.57
CA ILE A 37 -9.53 4.46 -3.05
C ILE A 37 -10.43 5.05 -1.96
N ASP A 38 -11.15 4.22 -1.22
CA ASP A 38 -12.08 4.69 -0.19
C ASP A 38 -11.34 5.25 1.03
N ARG A 39 -10.25 4.62 1.47
CA ARG A 39 -9.40 5.15 2.54
C ARG A 39 -8.69 6.44 2.13
N ARG A 40 -8.19 6.52 0.89
CA ARG A 40 -7.59 7.76 0.34
C ARG A 40 -8.57 8.93 0.36
N HIS A 41 -9.83 8.68 0.02
CA HIS A 41 -10.88 9.71 0.05
C HIS A 41 -11.51 9.91 1.45
N GLY A 42 -11.01 9.23 2.49
CA GLY A 42 -11.55 9.31 3.84
C GLY A 42 -12.97 8.75 4.01
N LYS A 43 -13.42 7.87 3.09
CA LYS A 43 -14.71 7.17 3.22
C LYS A 43 -14.64 5.97 4.15
N GLU A 44 -13.44 5.46 4.39
CA GLU A 44 -13.14 4.38 5.31
C GLU A 44 -11.94 4.79 6.17
N GLU A 45 -11.97 4.46 7.46
CA GLU A 45 -10.83 4.69 8.34
C GLU A 45 -9.69 3.70 8.03
N VAL A 46 -8.46 4.18 8.06
CA VAL A 46 -7.29 3.31 7.91
C VAL A 46 -7.05 2.61 9.24
N THR A 47 -7.26 1.28 9.26
CA THR A 47 -6.95 0.44 10.42
C THR A 47 -5.70 -0.39 10.17
N TYR A 48 -4.80 -0.44 11.16
CA TYR A 48 -3.60 -1.27 11.12
C TYR A 48 -3.76 -2.46 12.06
N LEU A 49 -3.40 -3.66 11.59
CA LEU A 49 -3.41 -4.88 12.42
C LEU A 49 -2.38 -4.83 13.57
N HIS A 50 -1.32 -4.05 13.39
CA HIS A 50 -0.26 -3.88 14.37
C HIS A 50 0.36 -2.48 14.23
N PRO A 51 0.75 -1.79 15.32
CA PRO A 51 1.32 -0.45 15.27
C PRO A 51 2.56 -0.31 14.39
N ILE A 52 3.34 -1.40 14.23
CA ILE A 52 4.53 -1.42 13.37
C ILE A 52 4.22 -1.24 11.88
N LEU A 53 2.98 -1.52 11.47
CA LEU A 53 2.55 -1.41 10.09
C LEU A 53 2.23 0.03 9.72
N GLU A 54 1.84 0.86 10.68
CA GLU A 54 1.50 2.27 10.44
C GLU A 54 2.63 3.04 9.73
N PRO A 55 3.88 3.06 10.22
CA PRO A 55 4.96 3.79 9.53
C PRO A 55 5.32 3.22 8.15
N ILE A 56 5.00 1.95 7.87
CA ILE A 56 5.34 1.25 6.62
C ILE A 56 4.23 1.41 5.56
N LEU A 57 2.97 1.43 6.00
CA LEU A 57 1.78 1.38 5.15
C LEU A 57 0.98 2.68 5.17
N LYS A 58 1.38 3.72 5.92
CA LYS A 58 0.71 5.03 5.95
C LYS A 58 0.51 5.61 4.56
N ASP A 59 1.55 5.58 3.73
CA ASP A 59 1.55 6.20 2.41
C ASP A 59 0.74 5.37 1.39
N THR A 60 0.35 4.15 1.77
CA THR A 60 -0.51 3.26 1.00
C THR A 60 -1.84 2.96 1.69
N PHE A 61 -2.25 3.80 2.66
CA PHE A 61 -3.53 3.69 3.37
C PHE A 61 -3.78 2.29 3.97
N GLY A 62 -2.74 1.67 4.53
CA GLY A 62 -2.83 0.34 5.14
C GLY A 62 -2.84 -0.83 4.15
N VAL A 63 -2.73 -0.57 2.85
CA VAL A 63 -2.70 -1.60 1.80
C VAL A 63 -1.25 -1.92 1.41
N ILE A 64 -0.88 -3.20 1.39
CA ILE A 64 0.44 -3.64 0.91
C ILE A 64 0.45 -3.61 -0.61
N LEU A 65 1.22 -2.69 -1.21
CA LEU A 65 1.30 -2.51 -2.66
C LEU A 65 2.68 -2.86 -3.24
N TYR A 66 3.73 -2.67 -2.44
CA TYR A 66 5.12 -2.80 -2.91
C TYR A 66 5.85 -3.94 -2.22
N GLN A 67 6.80 -4.55 -2.93
CA GLN A 67 7.64 -5.61 -2.37
C GLN A 67 8.51 -5.11 -1.21
N GLU A 68 8.99 -3.87 -1.30
CA GLU A 68 9.77 -3.22 -0.25
C GLU A 68 9.01 -3.15 1.07
N GLN A 69 7.68 -2.91 1.03
CA GLN A 69 6.84 -2.92 2.22
C GLN A 69 6.79 -4.31 2.86
N VAL A 70 6.73 -5.38 2.05
CA VAL A 70 6.77 -6.76 2.56
C VAL A 70 8.11 -7.03 3.26
N MET A 71 9.21 -6.60 2.66
CA MET A 71 10.55 -6.74 3.25
C MET A 71 10.68 -5.95 4.56
N GLN A 72 10.19 -4.71 4.60
CA GLN A 72 10.17 -3.86 5.79
C GLN A 72 9.32 -4.48 6.90
N ILE A 73 8.13 -5.01 6.58
CA ILE A 73 7.27 -5.69 7.55
C ILE A 73 7.96 -6.93 8.11
N ALA A 74 8.55 -7.76 7.25
CA ALA A 74 9.24 -8.97 7.66
C ALA A 74 10.45 -8.65 8.57
N SER A 75 11.24 -7.64 8.21
CA SER A 75 12.37 -7.16 9.01
C SER A 75 11.89 -6.62 10.37
N ALA A 76 10.89 -5.74 10.38
CA ALA A 76 10.40 -5.10 11.58
C ALA A 76 9.70 -6.09 12.54
N MET A 77 8.96 -7.07 12.02
CA MET A 77 8.30 -8.13 12.80
C MET A 77 9.26 -9.22 13.26
N GLY A 78 10.25 -9.56 12.43
CA GLY A 78 11.25 -10.60 12.71
C GLY A 78 12.38 -10.15 13.64
N GLY A 79 12.42 -8.86 14.00
CA GLY A 79 13.51 -8.28 14.78
C GLY A 79 14.84 -8.19 14.02
N PHE A 80 14.84 -8.39 12.71
CA PHE A 80 16.02 -8.28 11.87
C PHE A 80 16.23 -6.82 11.52
N SER A 81 17.40 -6.27 11.84
CA SER A 81 17.79 -4.97 11.30
C SER A 81 17.97 -5.09 9.78
N LEU A 82 17.65 -4.04 9.01
CA LEU A 82 17.82 -3.98 7.53
C LEU A 82 19.30 -4.02 7.06
N GLY A 83 20.19 -4.72 7.79
CA GLY A 83 21.61 -4.85 7.50
C GLY A 83 22.29 -6.12 8.03
N GLU A 84 21.55 -7.11 8.55
CA GLU A 84 22.15 -8.31 9.16
C GLU A 84 22.44 -9.48 8.19
N ASP A 85 22.10 -9.36 6.90
CA ASP A 85 22.38 -10.40 5.89
C ASP A 85 23.68 -10.17 5.09
N VAL A 86 24.70 -9.54 5.72
CA VAL A 86 26.07 -9.50 5.20
C VAL A 86 27.06 -9.84 6.31
N THR A 87 27.17 -11.12 6.68
CA THR A 87 28.38 -11.71 7.29
C THR A 87 28.48 -13.18 6.91
#